data_AF-A0AA96ZMH6-F1
#
_entry.id   AF-A0AA96ZMH6-F1
#
_cell.length_a   1.000
_cell.length_b   1.000
_cell.length_c   1.000
_cell.angle_alpha   90.00
_cell.angle_beta   90.00
_cell.angle_gamma   90.00
#
_symmetry.space_group_name_H-M   'P 1'
#
loop_
_entity.id
_entity.type
_entity.pdbx_description
1 polymer ?
#
loop_
_entity_poly.entity_id
_entity_poly.type
_entity_poly.pdbx_seq_one_letter_code
_entity_poly.pdbx_strand_id
1 'polypeptide(L)'
;MRALRTVAVACLALGALTACSSSGSTGSTGGSGSSQAASAPAADGAGKGGSKLAPKEALLAAAAVMDKAGSAKLTVKGGGSDGTADYVWKSPSSFLMHTTQEGKQVDVLFAGDQMYIGATPEMAAVAKGKKWMSLSAKDSSGAVGNEAGAFASMMQLMNPSVQLVAASQNATLVGTETVAGQSATHYRSDIKVDELVAKMQLDASTKAQVLAELKKKGSSSTVDLWVNGKGELVQQSSASLTADSGSTPGVVTYGDLGSVKATPAPAASEVFSLTDLMQQ
;
A
#
# COMPACT_ATOMS: atom_id res chain seq x y z
N MET A 1 -24.80 -33.78 29.78
CA MET A 1 -23.66 -34.47 29.13
C MET A 1 -24.00 -34.72 27.66
N ARG A 2 -23.45 -33.94 26.74
CA ARG A 2 -23.25 -34.28 25.31
C ARG A 2 -22.22 -33.30 24.74
N ALA A 3 -21.31 -33.86 23.96
CA ALA A 3 -19.93 -33.43 23.79
C ALA A 3 -19.74 -32.17 22.93
N LEU A 4 -18.83 -31.30 23.40
CA LEU A 4 -18.21 -30.22 22.64
C LEU A 4 -17.21 -30.85 21.66
N ARG A 5 -17.40 -30.65 20.35
CA ARG A 5 -16.44 -31.05 19.32
C ARG A 5 -15.56 -29.86 18.97
N THR A 6 -14.33 -29.89 19.49
CA THR A 6 -13.22 -29.01 19.13
C THR A 6 -12.85 -29.21 17.66
N VAL A 7 -12.91 -28.16 16.85
CA VAL A 7 -12.32 -28.16 15.51
C VAL A 7 -10.94 -27.51 15.63
N ALA A 8 -9.91 -28.36 15.67
CA ALA A 8 -8.52 -27.96 15.50
C ALA A 8 -8.23 -27.90 14.00
N VAL A 9 -7.87 -26.72 13.48
CA VAL A 9 -7.37 -26.57 12.10
C VAL A 9 -5.89 -26.91 12.12
N ALA A 10 -5.56 -28.09 11.60
CA ALA A 10 -4.20 -28.57 11.40
C ALA A 10 -3.67 -28.05 10.06
N CYS A 11 -2.63 -27.21 10.11
CA CYS A 11 -1.85 -26.85 8.92
C CYS A 11 -1.01 -28.06 8.48
N LEU A 12 -1.42 -28.69 7.37
CA LEU A 12 -0.67 -29.77 6.73
C LEU A 12 0.41 -29.19 5.81
N ALA A 13 1.67 -29.51 6.15
CA ALA A 13 2.85 -29.30 5.33
C ALA A 13 3.07 -30.49 4.37
N LEU A 14 3.41 -30.19 3.11
CA LEU A 14 4.00 -31.06 2.07
C LEU A 14 4.94 -30.12 1.27
N GLY A 15 6.27 -30.27 1.14
CA GLY A 15 7.08 -31.39 0.62
C GLY A 15 7.06 -31.36 -0.93
N ALA A 16 8.13 -31.37 -1.76
CA ALA A 16 9.60 -31.46 -1.71
C ALA A 16 10.11 -31.01 -3.12
N LEU A 17 11.37 -30.61 -3.38
CA LEU A 17 12.45 -31.41 -4.00
C LEU A 17 13.67 -30.48 -4.27
N THR A 18 14.80 -30.67 -3.58
CA THR A 18 16.11 -31.22 -4.05
C THR A 18 16.77 -30.58 -5.29
N ALA A 19 17.91 -29.90 -5.08
CA ALA A 19 19.18 -30.17 -5.78
C ALA A 19 20.38 -29.60 -4.99
N CYS A 20 21.17 -30.50 -4.42
CA CYS A 20 22.53 -30.24 -3.92
C CYS A 20 23.49 -30.07 -5.11
N SER A 21 24.51 -29.22 -4.96
CA SER A 21 25.87 -29.71 -5.24
C SER A 21 26.92 -28.96 -4.41
N SER A 22 27.78 -29.77 -3.83
CA SER A 22 28.80 -29.48 -2.83
C SER A 22 30.04 -28.84 -3.43
N SER A 23 30.84 -28.14 -2.61
CA SER A 23 32.19 -28.61 -2.24
C SER A 23 32.80 -27.68 -1.21
N GLY A 24 33.34 -28.28 -0.15
CA GLY A 24 34.09 -27.60 0.89
C GLY A 24 35.60 -27.73 0.72
N SER A 25 36.24 -26.81 1.44
CA SER A 25 37.54 -26.90 2.13
C SER A 25 38.86 -26.59 1.41
N THR A 26 39.51 -25.57 1.98
CA THR A 26 40.92 -25.47 2.42
C THR A 26 42.06 -25.59 1.41
N GLY A 27 42.92 -24.56 1.39
CA GLY A 27 44.30 -24.71 0.93
C GLY A 27 45.03 -23.41 0.59
N SER A 28 45.52 -22.73 1.63
CA SER A 28 46.85 -22.09 1.76
C SER A 28 47.52 -21.24 0.66
N THR A 29 48.05 -20.12 1.17
CA THR A 29 49.36 -19.48 0.89
C THR A 29 49.60 -18.63 -0.36
N GLY A 30 49.89 -17.35 -0.10
CA GLY A 30 51.12 -16.72 -0.57
C GLY A 30 50.96 -15.64 -1.65
N GLY A 31 51.43 -14.43 -1.35
CA GLY A 31 51.77 -13.46 -2.38
C GLY A 31 51.51 -12.00 -2.02
N SER A 32 52.46 -11.38 -1.31
CA SER A 32 52.56 -9.93 -1.16
C SER A 32 52.72 -9.23 -2.52
N GLY A 33 52.04 -8.10 -2.70
CA GLY A 33 52.20 -7.22 -3.85
C GLY A 33 51.61 -5.84 -3.57
N SER A 34 52.49 -4.90 -3.27
CA SER A 34 52.23 -3.49 -2.94
C SER A 34 51.62 -2.70 -4.11
N SER A 35 50.81 -1.70 -3.75
CA SER A 35 50.57 -0.40 -4.43
C SER A 35 50.00 -0.40 -5.85
N GLN A 36 48.84 0.23 -6.04
CA GLN A 36 48.72 1.60 -6.56
C GLN A 36 47.24 2.00 -6.72
N ALA A 37 46.94 3.26 -6.38
CA ALA A 37 45.65 3.89 -6.57
C ALA A 37 45.21 3.85 -8.04
N ALA A 38 43.95 3.47 -8.27
CA ALA A 38 43.23 3.79 -9.48
C ALA A 38 41.81 4.20 -9.09
N SER A 39 41.56 5.49 -9.22
CA SER A 39 40.27 6.13 -9.07
C SER A 39 39.21 5.41 -9.90
N ALA A 40 38.10 5.02 -9.27
CA ALA A 40 36.92 4.61 -9.99
C ALA A 40 36.41 5.79 -10.85
N PRO A 41 36.18 5.62 -12.16
CA PRO A 41 35.43 6.60 -12.91
C PRO A 41 33.99 6.59 -12.40
N ALA A 42 33.52 7.74 -11.93
CA ALA A 42 32.10 8.02 -11.81
C ALA A 42 31.47 7.82 -13.20
N ALA A 43 30.41 7.02 -13.28
CA ALA A 43 29.62 6.87 -14.48
C ALA A 43 28.83 8.18 -14.71
N ASP A 44 29.45 9.12 -15.43
CA ASP A 44 28.76 10.27 -16.02
C ASP A 44 27.91 9.78 -17.19
N GLY A 45 26.66 9.43 -16.88
CA GLY A 45 25.59 9.22 -17.86
C GLY A 45 25.10 10.58 -18.40
N ALA A 46 25.93 11.28 -19.17
CA ALA A 46 25.55 12.49 -19.87
C ALA A 46 24.65 12.19 -21.09
N GLY A 47 23.36 11.99 -20.83
CA GLY A 47 22.30 12.04 -21.83
C GLY A 47 21.80 13.47 -22.02
N LYS A 48 21.95 14.01 -23.24
CA LYS A 48 21.48 15.34 -23.67
C LYS A 48 19.96 15.50 -23.54
N GLY A 49 19.51 16.63 -22.96
CA GLY A 49 18.25 17.29 -23.33
C GLY A 49 17.24 17.47 -22.20
N GLY A 50 17.32 18.60 -21.50
CA GLY A 50 16.43 18.98 -20.40
C GLY A 50 17.13 18.80 -19.06
N SER A 51 17.29 19.88 -18.29
CA SER A 51 17.76 19.81 -16.91
C SER A 51 16.87 18.85 -16.14
N LYS A 52 17.31 17.60 -16.00
CA LYS A 52 16.59 16.56 -15.28
C LYS A 52 16.57 17.01 -13.82
N LEU A 53 15.38 17.37 -13.34
CA LEU A 53 15.18 17.76 -11.95
C LEU A 53 15.86 16.75 -11.02
N ALA A 54 16.46 17.24 -9.94
CA ALA A 54 16.98 16.34 -8.92
C ALA A 54 15.84 15.44 -8.41
N PRO A 55 16.10 14.17 -7.99
CA PRO A 55 15.04 13.26 -7.57
C PRO A 55 14.04 13.85 -6.58
N LYS A 56 14.54 14.60 -5.60
CA LYS A 56 13.71 15.33 -4.63
C LYS A 56 12.76 16.32 -5.31
N GLU A 57 13.27 17.16 -6.20
CA GLU A 57 12.47 18.17 -6.91
C GLU A 57 11.45 17.52 -7.84
N ALA A 58 11.84 16.44 -8.52
CA ALA A 58 10.95 15.69 -9.41
C ALA A 58 9.77 15.08 -8.64
N LEU A 59 10.02 14.46 -7.47
CA LEU A 59 8.94 13.89 -6.66
C LEU A 59 8.07 14.98 -6.00
N LEU A 60 8.62 16.13 -5.62
CA LEU A 60 7.83 17.26 -5.12
C LEU A 60 6.94 17.87 -6.23
N ALA A 61 7.47 17.99 -7.45
CA ALA A 61 6.68 18.42 -8.60
C ALA A 61 5.56 17.42 -8.92
N ALA A 62 5.87 16.12 -8.90
CA ALA A 62 4.88 15.07 -9.08
C ALA A 62 3.81 15.11 -7.98
N ALA A 63 4.19 15.35 -6.73
CA ALA A 63 3.25 15.52 -5.63
C ALA A 63 2.27 16.65 -5.90
N ALA A 64 2.73 17.79 -6.43
CA ALA A 64 1.87 18.91 -6.80
C ALA A 64 0.93 18.57 -7.97
N VAL A 65 1.38 17.79 -8.95
CA VAL A 65 0.53 17.31 -10.06
C VAL A 65 -0.56 16.38 -9.54
N MET A 66 -0.21 15.41 -8.70
CA MET A 66 -1.17 14.48 -8.09
C MET A 66 -2.13 15.20 -7.15
N ASP A 67 -1.64 16.16 -6.36
CA ASP A 67 -2.49 17.01 -5.53
C ASP A 67 -3.47 17.81 -6.39
N LYS A 68 -3.02 18.41 -7.49
CA LYS A 68 -3.90 19.11 -8.43
C LYS A 68 -4.96 18.17 -9.03
N ALA A 69 -4.59 16.96 -9.44
CA ALA A 69 -5.52 15.97 -9.99
C ALA A 69 -6.62 15.60 -8.99
N GLY A 70 -6.25 15.26 -7.74
CA GLY A 70 -7.21 15.02 -6.66
C GLY A 70 -7.99 13.71 -6.72
N SER A 71 -7.91 12.98 -7.82
CA SER A 71 -8.55 11.68 -8.00
C SER A 71 -7.88 10.84 -9.09
N ALA A 72 -8.08 9.52 -9.08
CA ALA A 72 -7.63 8.59 -10.10
C ALA A 72 -8.41 7.28 -10.03
N LYS A 73 -8.40 6.53 -11.14
CA LYS A 73 -8.65 5.09 -11.10
C LYS A 73 -7.36 4.37 -10.78
N LEU A 74 -7.47 3.34 -9.96
CA LEU A 74 -6.36 2.51 -9.54
C LEU A 74 -6.56 1.09 -10.05
N THR A 75 -5.46 0.45 -10.45
CA THR A 75 -5.37 -1.01 -10.55
C THR A 75 -4.38 -1.48 -9.51
N VAL A 76 -4.81 -2.40 -8.65
CA VAL A 76 -4.00 -2.97 -7.57
C VAL A 76 -3.69 -4.42 -7.91
N LYS A 77 -2.42 -4.80 -7.78
CA LYS A 77 -1.95 -6.18 -7.96
C LYS A 77 -0.95 -6.57 -6.88
N GLY A 78 -0.99 -7.81 -6.43
CA GLY A 78 -0.08 -8.30 -5.39
C GLY A 78 -0.40 -7.75 -4.01
N GLY A 79 0.52 -7.86 -3.05
CA GLY A 79 0.30 -7.35 -1.69
C GLY A 79 -0.88 -7.97 -0.92
N GLY A 80 -1.41 -9.11 -1.40
CA GLY A 80 -2.54 -9.81 -0.78
C GLY A 80 -3.92 -9.47 -1.35
N SER A 81 -4.03 -8.57 -2.33
CA SER A 81 -5.30 -8.24 -2.97
C SER A 81 -5.11 -7.75 -4.41
N ASP A 82 -5.86 -8.33 -5.34
CA ASP A 82 -5.96 -7.83 -6.71
C ASP A 82 -7.31 -7.13 -6.90
N GLY A 83 -7.34 -6.04 -7.67
CA GLY A 83 -8.57 -5.30 -7.87
C GLY A 83 -8.42 -3.98 -8.63
N THR A 84 -9.53 -3.27 -8.68
CA THR A 84 -9.59 -1.90 -9.20
C THR A 84 -10.20 -0.99 -8.13
N ALA A 85 -9.85 0.29 -8.16
CA ALA A 85 -10.46 1.25 -7.24
C ALA A 85 -10.69 2.61 -7.88
N ASP A 86 -11.76 3.28 -7.47
CA ASP A 86 -11.99 4.69 -7.69
C ASP A 86 -11.53 5.44 -6.44
N TYR A 87 -10.48 6.26 -6.57
CA TYR A 87 -9.91 7.00 -5.45
C TYR A 87 -10.01 8.51 -5.64
N VAL A 88 -10.60 9.18 -4.66
CA VAL A 88 -10.67 10.64 -4.54
C VAL A 88 -10.07 11.03 -3.20
N TRP A 89 -8.91 11.70 -3.24
CA TRP A 89 -8.20 12.15 -2.05
C TRP A 89 -8.42 13.63 -1.73
N LYS A 90 -9.24 14.34 -2.51
CA LYS A 90 -9.78 15.66 -2.18
C LYS A 90 -11.11 15.55 -1.48
N SER A 91 -11.46 16.56 -0.68
CA SER A 91 -12.80 16.63 -0.07
C SER A 91 -13.89 16.88 -1.14
N PRO A 92 -15.01 16.12 -1.13
CA PRO A 92 -15.28 14.97 -0.28
C PRO A 92 -14.46 13.74 -0.72
N SER A 93 -13.69 13.16 0.20
CA SER A 93 -12.82 12.02 -0.11
C SER A 93 -13.59 10.72 -0.14
N SER A 94 -13.25 9.85 -1.08
CA SER A 94 -13.82 8.50 -1.17
C SER A 94 -12.82 7.52 -1.75
N PHE A 95 -12.91 6.26 -1.34
CA PHE A 95 -12.16 5.15 -1.92
C PHE A 95 -13.10 3.97 -2.11
N LEU A 96 -13.49 3.69 -3.35
CA LEU A 96 -14.30 2.52 -3.69
C LEU A 96 -13.39 1.49 -4.34
N MET A 97 -13.15 0.37 -3.68
CA MET A 97 -12.34 -0.73 -4.19
C MET A 97 -13.21 -1.93 -4.50
N HIS A 98 -12.99 -2.48 -5.69
CA HIS A 98 -13.52 -3.76 -6.15
C HIS A 98 -12.37 -4.75 -6.15
N THR A 99 -12.37 -5.67 -5.19
CA THR A 99 -11.33 -6.70 -5.06
C THR A 99 -11.94 -8.09 -5.12
N THR A 100 -11.09 -9.09 -5.36
CA THR A 100 -11.47 -10.50 -5.25
C THR A 100 -10.73 -11.13 -4.09
N GLN A 101 -11.48 -11.69 -3.13
CA GLN A 101 -10.94 -12.52 -2.06
C GLN A 101 -11.51 -13.94 -2.20
N GLU A 102 -10.64 -14.95 -2.21
CA GLU A 102 -11.03 -16.36 -2.33
C GLU A 102 -11.98 -16.67 -3.51
N GLY A 103 -11.79 -15.95 -4.62
CA GLY A 103 -12.62 -16.09 -5.83
C GLY A 103 -13.99 -15.38 -5.76
N LYS A 104 -14.26 -14.62 -4.70
CA LYS A 104 -15.48 -13.83 -4.52
C LYS A 104 -15.19 -12.34 -4.62
N GLN A 105 -16.04 -11.62 -5.33
CA GLN A 105 -15.96 -10.17 -5.37
C GLN A 105 -16.36 -9.59 -4.02
N VAL A 106 -15.52 -8.69 -3.51
CA VAL A 106 -15.75 -7.90 -2.31
C VAL A 106 -15.57 -6.45 -2.68
N ASP A 107 -16.62 -5.67 -2.42
CA ASP A 107 -16.57 -4.22 -2.58
C ASP A 107 -16.31 -3.58 -1.23
N VAL A 108 -15.40 -2.61 -1.19
CA VAL A 108 -15.11 -1.83 0.00
C VAL A 108 -15.19 -0.36 -0.37
N LEU A 109 -16.08 0.37 0.31
CA LEU A 109 -16.27 1.80 0.12
C LEU A 109 -15.87 2.54 1.39
N PHE A 110 -14.96 3.49 1.26
CA PHE A 110 -14.74 4.54 2.24
C PHE A 110 -15.38 5.81 1.71
N ALA A 111 -16.28 6.39 2.51
CA ALA A 111 -16.89 7.68 2.21
C ALA A 111 -16.81 8.54 3.48
N GLY A 112 -15.95 9.56 3.46
CA GLY A 112 -15.59 10.30 4.68
C GLY A 112 -14.94 9.41 5.73
N ASP A 113 -15.52 9.38 6.94
CA ASP A 113 -15.01 8.61 8.09
C ASP A 113 -15.69 7.25 8.26
N GLN A 114 -16.52 6.83 7.30
CA GLN A 114 -17.25 5.55 7.36
C GLN A 114 -16.74 4.57 6.31
N MET A 115 -16.61 3.32 6.75
CA MET A 115 -16.30 2.19 5.88
C MET A 115 -17.58 1.37 5.65
N TYR A 116 -17.77 0.94 4.42
CA TYR A 116 -18.84 0.07 4.01
C TYR A 116 -18.26 -1.14 3.28
N ILE A 117 -18.69 -2.33 3.67
CA ILE A 117 -18.34 -3.58 3.00
C ILE A 117 -19.57 -4.06 2.23
N GLY A 118 -19.40 -4.38 0.96
CA GLY A 118 -20.46 -4.95 0.14
C GLY A 118 -20.95 -6.26 0.76
N ALA A 119 -22.27 -6.43 0.84
CA ALA A 119 -22.87 -7.64 1.37
C ALA A 119 -22.46 -8.84 0.52
N THR A 120 -21.80 -9.81 1.14
CA THR A 120 -21.42 -11.06 0.48
C THR A 120 -22.52 -12.12 0.66
N PRO A 121 -22.52 -13.21 -0.12
CA PRO A 121 -23.51 -14.28 0.03
C PRO A 121 -23.59 -14.85 1.46
N GLU A 122 -22.49 -14.87 2.20
CA GLU A 122 -22.42 -15.33 3.59
C GLU A 122 -23.19 -14.41 4.54
N MET A 123 -23.31 -13.12 4.20
CA MET A 123 -24.03 -12.12 5.00
C MET A 123 -25.52 -12.03 4.65
N ALA A 124 -25.99 -12.73 3.61
CA ALA A 124 -27.33 -12.54 3.04
C ALA A 124 -28.47 -12.68 4.07
N ALA A 125 -28.35 -13.59 5.03
CA ALA A 125 -29.34 -13.81 6.09
C ALA A 125 -29.50 -12.60 7.01
N VAL A 126 -28.40 -11.90 7.32
CA VAL A 126 -28.39 -10.68 8.16
C VAL A 126 -28.76 -9.46 7.32
N ALA A 127 -28.23 -9.40 6.10
CA ALA A 127 -28.39 -8.27 5.21
C ALA A 127 -29.87 -8.01 4.86
N LYS A 128 -30.72 -9.06 4.81
CA LYS A 128 -32.17 -8.92 4.51
C LYS A 128 -32.44 -8.06 3.26
N GLY A 129 -31.61 -8.23 2.23
CA GLY A 129 -31.68 -7.46 0.97
C GLY A 129 -30.92 -6.13 0.96
N LYS A 130 -30.30 -5.72 2.07
CA LYS A 130 -29.37 -4.59 2.14
C LYS A 130 -28.05 -4.94 1.46
N LYS A 131 -27.40 -3.94 0.88
CA LYS A 131 -26.23 -4.13 -0.01
C LYS A 131 -24.91 -3.82 0.69
N TRP A 132 -24.94 -3.11 1.80
CA TRP A 132 -23.74 -2.64 2.48
C TRP A 132 -23.83 -2.93 3.97
N MET A 133 -22.73 -3.42 4.52
CA MET A 133 -22.50 -3.45 5.96
C MET A 133 -21.69 -2.20 6.33
N SER A 134 -22.19 -1.37 7.24
CA SER A 134 -21.40 -0.25 7.76
C SER A 134 -20.52 -0.68 8.92
N LEU A 135 -19.27 -0.24 8.88
CA LEU A 135 -18.34 -0.24 10.00
C LEU A 135 -18.07 1.22 10.37
N SER A 136 -18.52 1.60 11.55
CA SER A 136 -18.33 2.94 12.11
C SER A 136 -17.55 2.84 13.41
N ALA A 137 -16.58 3.74 13.59
CA ALA A 137 -15.87 3.90 14.86
C ALA A 137 -16.83 4.29 16.02
N LYS A 138 -18.02 4.83 15.72
CA LYS A 138 -19.04 5.17 16.72
C LYS A 138 -19.91 3.98 17.13
N ASP A 139 -19.99 2.93 16.30
CA ASP A 139 -20.91 1.81 16.49
C ASP A 139 -20.25 0.59 17.15
N SER A 140 -18.98 0.69 17.55
CA SER A 140 -18.23 -0.44 18.10
C SER A 140 -17.30 -0.04 19.25
N SER A 141 -17.58 -0.54 20.45
CA SER A 141 -16.61 -0.58 21.55
C SER A 141 -15.71 -1.81 21.38
N GLY A 142 -14.39 -1.66 21.53
CA GLY A 142 -13.44 -2.78 21.45
C GLY A 142 -12.65 -2.83 20.13
N ALA A 143 -12.16 -4.02 19.75
CA ALA A 143 -11.19 -4.20 18.66
C ALA A 143 -11.62 -3.59 17.31
N VAL A 144 -12.90 -3.70 16.96
CA VAL A 144 -13.45 -3.21 15.67
C VAL A 144 -13.46 -1.67 15.57
N GLY A 145 -13.74 -0.97 16.68
CA GLY A 145 -13.71 0.50 16.68
C GLY A 145 -12.29 1.05 16.54
N ASN A 146 -11.32 0.35 17.15
CA ASN A 146 -9.90 0.64 16.99
C ASN A 146 -9.41 0.37 15.56
N GLU A 147 -9.91 -0.68 14.91
CA GLU A 147 -9.61 -0.98 13.51
C GLU A 147 -10.15 0.11 12.56
N ALA A 148 -11.37 0.63 12.77
CA ALA A 148 -11.93 1.71 11.95
C ALA A 148 -11.12 3.03 12.07
N GLY A 149 -10.68 3.41 13.28
CA GLY A 149 -9.82 4.59 13.50
C GLY A 149 -8.41 4.42 12.91
N ALA A 150 -7.82 3.23 13.04
CA ALA A 150 -6.57 2.88 12.37
C ALA A 150 -6.71 2.90 10.85
N PHE A 151 -7.88 2.56 10.32
CA PHE A 151 -8.15 2.59 8.88
C PHE A 151 -8.31 4.00 8.31
N ALA A 152 -9.02 4.89 9.00
CA ALA A 152 -9.10 6.32 8.61
C ALA A 152 -7.71 6.95 8.58
N SER A 153 -6.86 6.58 9.54
CA SER A 153 -5.44 6.93 9.57
C SER A 153 -4.67 6.38 8.36
N MET A 154 -4.97 5.14 7.96
CA MET A 154 -4.37 4.49 6.78
C MET A 154 -4.82 5.13 5.46
N MET A 155 -6.03 5.67 5.37
CA MET A 155 -6.46 6.43 4.19
C MET A 155 -5.64 7.72 3.98
N GLN A 156 -5.24 8.39 5.05
CA GLN A 156 -4.31 9.53 4.94
C GLN A 156 -2.93 9.08 4.42
N LEU A 157 -2.50 7.86 4.77
CA LEU A 157 -1.27 7.28 4.24
C LEU A 157 -1.36 6.95 2.75
N MET A 158 -2.56 6.67 2.23
CA MET A 158 -2.75 6.29 0.82
C MET A 158 -2.75 7.47 -0.14
N ASN A 159 -2.79 8.71 0.34
CA ASN A 159 -2.78 9.87 -0.55
C ASN A 159 -1.46 9.94 -1.35
N PRO A 160 -1.51 9.85 -2.69
CA PRO A 160 -0.30 9.79 -3.52
C PRO A 160 0.58 11.05 -3.40
N SER A 161 0.00 12.23 -3.21
CA SER A 161 0.80 13.46 -3.05
C SER A 161 1.59 13.44 -1.75
N VAL A 162 0.99 12.97 -0.66
CA VAL A 162 1.65 12.83 0.65
C VAL A 162 2.79 11.81 0.57
N GLN A 163 2.56 10.67 -0.09
CA GLN A 163 3.59 9.65 -0.27
C GLN A 163 4.77 10.14 -1.12
N LEU A 164 4.50 10.88 -2.20
CA LEU A 164 5.54 11.49 -3.03
C LEU A 164 6.38 12.50 -2.24
N VAL A 165 5.75 13.36 -1.43
CA VAL A 165 6.47 14.28 -0.53
C VAL A 165 7.32 13.53 0.49
N ALA A 166 6.80 12.43 1.07
CA ALA A 166 7.56 11.61 2.00
C ALA A 166 8.77 10.95 1.33
N ALA A 167 8.57 10.35 0.16
CA ALA A 167 9.63 9.72 -0.63
C ALA A 167 10.69 10.72 -1.12
N SER A 168 10.32 11.98 -1.37
CA SER A 168 11.25 13.00 -1.88
C SER A 168 12.49 13.23 -1.02
N GLN A 169 12.45 12.89 0.27
CA GLN A 169 13.56 13.14 1.19
C GLN A 169 14.77 12.22 0.98
N ASN A 170 14.52 10.96 0.59
CA ASN A 170 15.56 9.94 0.42
C ASN A 170 15.49 9.30 -0.99
N ALA A 171 14.93 10.03 -1.95
CA ALA A 171 14.74 9.52 -3.31
C ALA A 171 16.06 9.44 -4.09
N THR A 172 16.22 8.33 -4.79
CA THR A 172 17.31 8.08 -5.73
C THR A 172 16.71 7.82 -7.11
N LEU A 173 17.41 8.29 -8.15
CA LEU A 173 17.06 7.96 -9.53
C LEU A 173 17.56 6.54 -9.83
N VAL A 174 16.67 5.66 -10.27
CA VAL A 174 17.03 4.31 -10.70
C VAL A 174 17.22 4.26 -12.20
N GLY A 175 16.32 4.88 -12.97
CA GLY A 175 16.40 4.84 -14.42
C GLY A 175 15.15 5.38 -15.12
N THR A 176 14.99 4.99 -16.38
CA THR A 176 13.80 5.28 -17.18
C THR A 176 13.38 4.00 -17.89
N GLU A 177 12.11 3.67 -17.81
CA GLU A 177 11.55 2.44 -18.37
C GLU A 177 10.08 2.65 -18.78
N THR A 178 9.51 1.67 -19.48
CA THR A 178 8.10 1.71 -19.88
C THR A 178 7.25 0.95 -18.87
N VAL A 179 6.33 1.64 -18.22
CA VAL A 179 5.39 1.09 -17.24
C VAL A 179 3.98 1.52 -17.59
N ALA A 180 3.02 0.59 -17.47
CA ALA A 180 1.61 0.83 -17.83
C ALA A 180 1.44 1.43 -19.24
N GLY A 181 2.28 1.02 -20.19
CA GLY A 181 2.27 1.49 -21.58
C GLY A 181 2.85 2.91 -21.79
N GLN A 182 3.48 3.51 -20.78
CA GLN A 182 4.04 4.86 -20.85
C GLN A 182 5.50 4.89 -20.41
N SER A 183 6.31 5.75 -21.02
CA SER A 183 7.68 6.02 -20.56
C SER A 183 7.63 6.77 -19.23
N ALA A 184 8.32 6.25 -18.21
CA ALA A 184 8.37 6.82 -16.87
C ALA A 184 9.79 6.80 -16.31
N THR A 185 10.10 7.80 -15.50
CA THR A 185 11.33 7.83 -14.70
C THR A 185 11.08 7.10 -13.39
N HIS A 186 11.92 6.11 -13.11
CA HIS A 186 11.86 5.28 -11.92
C HIS A 186 12.70 5.89 -10.80
N TYR A 187 12.07 6.11 -9.66
CA TYR A 187 12.67 6.55 -8.41
C TYR A 187 12.49 5.49 -7.34
N ARG A 188 13.48 5.35 -6.46
CA ARG A 188 13.41 4.53 -5.26
C ARG A 188 13.69 5.37 -4.03
N SER A 189 12.89 5.19 -2.98
CA SER A 189 13.10 5.85 -1.70
C SER A 189 12.84 4.89 -0.55
N ASP A 190 13.61 5.06 0.53
CA ASP A 190 13.30 4.47 1.83
C ASP A 190 12.59 5.50 2.71
N ILE A 191 11.34 5.20 3.06
CA ILE A 191 10.52 6.03 3.95
C ILE A 191 10.67 5.48 5.36
N LYS A 192 11.16 6.29 6.31
CA LYS A 192 11.23 5.89 7.71
C LYS A 192 9.83 5.89 8.32
N VAL A 193 9.51 4.82 9.06
CA VAL A 193 8.21 4.69 9.73
C VAL A 193 7.95 5.85 10.71
N ASP A 194 8.99 6.26 11.46
CA ASP A 194 8.91 7.39 12.39
C ASP A 194 8.48 8.70 11.70
N GLU A 195 9.07 8.98 10.52
CA GLU A 195 8.78 10.20 9.75
C GLU A 195 7.37 10.17 9.14
N LEU A 196 6.91 8.97 8.75
CA LEU A 196 5.58 8.76 8.22
C LEU A 196 4.52 9.02 9.31
N VAL A 197 4.69 8.42 10.50
CA VAL A 197 3.75 8.57 11.62
C VAL A 197 3.75 10.00 12.17
N ALA A 198 4.91 10.67 12.21
CA ALA A 198 5.00 12.05 12.67
C ALA A 198 4.09 13.01 11.88
N LYS A 199 3.95 12.79 10.57
CA LYS A 199 3.13 13.62 9.65
C LYS A 199 1.63 13.34 9.72
N MET A 200 1.20 12.28 10.40
CA MET A 200 -0.22 11.95 10.54
C MET A 200 -0.95 13.04 11.35
N GLN A 201 -2.21 13.30 11.01
CA GLN A 201 -3.06 14.22 11.79
C GLN A 201 -3.85 13.45 12.85
N LEU A 202 -3.12 12.81 13.77
CA LEU A 202 -3.67 11.97 14.85
C LEU A 202 -3.19 12.47 16.21
N ASP A 203 -3.93 12.11 17.27
CA ASP A 203 -3.49 12.37 18.64
C ASP A 203 -2.23 11.55 18.99
N ALA A 204 -1.52 12.00 20.03
CA ALA A 204 -0.23 11.41 20.41
C ALA A 204 -0.33 9.93 20.84
N SER A 205 -1.44 9.52 21.46
CA SER A 205 -1.62 8.13 21.90
C SER A 205 -1.82 7.21 20.70
N THR A 206 -2.67 7.61 19.75
CA THR A 206 -2.90 6.86 18.51
C THR A 206 -1.62 6.79 17.66
N LYS A 207 -0.86 7.89 17.53
CA LYS A 207 0.45 7.87 16.85
C LYS A 207 1.41 6.86 17.49
N ALA A 208 1.48 6.79 18.81
CA ALA A 208 2.37 5.85 19.49
C ALA A 208 1.98 4.38 19.23
N GLN A 209 0.67 4.08 19.22
CA GLN A 209 0.16 2.74 18.90
C GLN A 209 0.47 2.35 17.45
N VAL A 210 0.16 3.23 16.49
CA VAL A 210 0.45 3.01 15.06
C VAL A 210 1.95 2.80 14.85
N LEU A 211 2.79 3.63 15.49
CA LEU A 211 4.24 3.51 15.40
C LEU A 211 4.74 2.16 15.92
N ALA A 212 4.22 1.70 17.07
CA ALA A 212 4.61 0.42 17.65
C ALA A 212 4.26 -0.76 16.74
N GLU A 213 3.06 -0.77 16.15
CA GLU A 213 2.66 -1.84 15.22
C GLU A 213 3.49 -1.86 13.94
N LEU A 214 3.73 -0.68 13.33
CA LEU A 214 4.53 -0.59 12.13
C LEU A 214 5.99 -0.99 12.37
N LYS A 215 6.57 -0.63 13.53
CA LYS A 215 7.95 -0.99 13.88
C LYS A 215 8.19 -2.49 14.07
N LYS A 216 7.16 -3.27 14.39
CA LYS A 216 7.27 -4.74 14.42
C LYS A 216 7.60 -5.33 13.05
N LYS A 217 7.22 -4.63 11.97
CA LYS A 217 7.39 -5.06 10.57
C LYS A 217 8.63 -4.45 9.90
N GLY A 218 9.15 -3.34 10.44
CA GLY A 218 10.40 -2.74 9.99
C GLY A 218 10.54 -1.28 10.44
N SER A 219 11.76 -0.74 10.37
CA SER A 219 12.01 0.68 10.68
C SER A 219 11.85 1.60 9.46
N SER A 220 11.80 1.03 8.26
CA SER A 220 11.61 1.72 7.00
C SER A 220 10.80 0.86 6.04
N SER A 221 10.21 1.52 5.05
CA SER A 221 9.58 0.87 3.90
C SER A 221 10.17 1.43 2.61
N THR A 222 10.67 0.53 1.76
CA THR A 222 11.16 0.88 0.43
C THR A 222 9.97 1.03 -0.51
N VAL A 223 9.93 2.15 -1.20
CA VAL A 223 8.93 2.44 -2.24
C VAL A 223 9.63 2.71 -3.56
N ASP A 224 9.10 2.10 -4.61
CA ASP A 224 9.43 2.37 -6.01
C ASP A 224 8.31 3.19 -6.65
N LEU A 225 8.68 4.25 -7.35
CA LEU A 225 7.78 5.27 -7.90
C LEU A 225 8.12 5.53 -9.36
N TRP A 226 7.12 5.47 -10.24
CA TRP A 226 7.28 5.76 -11.66
C TRP A 226 6.52 7.01 -12.03
N VAL A 227 7.26 8.04 -12.45
CA VAL A 227 6.70 9.35 -12.82
C VAL A 227 6.89 9.58 -14.31
N ASN A 228 5.80 9.85 -15.05
CA ASN A 228 5.87 10.08 -16.48
C ASN A 228 6.37 11.51 -16.83
N GLY A 229 6.53 11.79 -18.13
CA GLY A 229 7.01 13.10 -18.61
C GLY A 229 6.08 14.29 -18.29
N LYS A 230 4.84 14.04 -17.84
CA LYS A 230 3.91 15.09 -17.37
C LYS A 230 4.01 15.35 -15.87
N GLY A 231 4.86 14.61 -15.15
CA GLY A 231 4.93 14.65 -13.69
C GLY A 231 3.85 13.84 -13.00
N GLU A 232 3.13 12.97 -13.71
CA GLU A 232 2.10 12.12 -13.12
C GLU A 232 2.73 10.84 -12.55
N LEU A 233 2.37 10.46 -11.33
CA LEU A 233 2.69 9.13 -10.79
C LEU A 233 1.84 8.11 -11.52
N VAL A 234 2.46 7.26 -12.34
CA VAL A 234 1.75 6.24 -13.14
C VAL A 234 1.74 4.88 -12.47
N GLN A 235 2.75 4.58 -11.67
CA GLN A 235 2.81 3.35 -10.89
C GLN A 235 3.58 3.58 -9.59
N GLN A 236 3.20 2.83 -8.57
CA GLN A 236 3.93 2.68 -7.33
C GLN A 236 4.04 1.19 -6.99
N SER A 237 5.17 0.79 -6.40
CA SER A 237 5.35 -0.53 -5.82
C SER A 237 5.93 -0.38 -4.42
N SER A 238 5.34 -1.06 -3.44
CA SER A 238 5.84 -1.09 -2.07
C SER A 238 5.39 -2.38 -1.39
N ALA A 239 6.22 -2.90 -0.48
CA ALA A 239 5.71 -3.84 0.50
C ALA A 239 4.64 -3.12 1.33
N SER A 240 3.50 -3.78 1.57
CA SER A 240 2.50 -3.22 2.47
C SER A 240 3.14 -3.01 3.84
N LEU A 241 2.90 -1.85 4.44
CA LEU A 241 3.37 -1.53 5.79
C LEU A 241 2.82 -2.50 6.85
N THR A 242 1.73 -3.19 6.53
CA THR A 242 1.10 -4.21 7.37
C THR A 242 1.38 -5.64 6.90
N ALA A 243 2.10 -5.86 5.79
CA ALA A 243 2.45 -7.20 5.34
C ALA A 243 3.57 -7.82 6.20
N ASP A 244 3.64 -9.14 6.22
CA ASP A 244 4.73 -9.86 6.85
C ASP A 244 5.99 -9.84 5.98
N SER A 245 7.16 -9.92 6.62
CA SER A 245 8.45 -9.95 5.94
C SER A 245 8.49 -11.05 4.86
N GLY A 246 8.84 -10.67 3.63
CA GLY A 246 8.88 -11.59 2.48
C GLY A 246 7.59 -11.67 1.65
N SER A 247 6.56 -10.91 2.00
CA SER A 247 5.35 -10.81 1.17
C SER A 247 5.65 -10.14 -0.17
N THR A 248 4.97 -10.60 -1.23
CA THR A 248 5.03 -9.97 -2.55
C THR A 248 4.61 -8.50 -2.45
N PRO A 249 5.42 -7.54 -2.96
CA PRO A 249 5.04 -6.13 -2.99
C PRO A 249 3.69 -5.91 -3.66
N GLY A 250 2.93 -4.95 -3.16
CA GLY A 250 1.74 -4.44 -3.83
C GLY A 250 2.16 -3.45 -4.91
N VAL A 251 1.55 -3.57 -6.09
CA VAL A 251 1.71 -2.64 -7.21
C VAL A 251 0.39 -1.90 -7.41
N VAL A 252 0.45 -0.57 -7.39
CA VAL A 252 -0.67 0.32 -7.67
C VAL A 252 -0.36 1.07 -8.96
N THR A 253 -1.20 0.89 -9.97
CA THR A 253 -1.14 1.66 -11.22
C THR A 253 -2.23 2.73 -11.21
N TYR A 254 -1.88 3.95 -11.59
CA TYR A 254 -2.78 5.10 -11.64
C TYR A 254 -3.21 5.37 -13.08
N GLY A 255 -4.50 5.56 -13.29
CA GLY A 255 -5.11 5.96 -14.56
C GLY A 255 -6.21 6.99 -14.35
N ASP A 256 -6.70 7.57 -15.45
CA ASP A 256 -7.87 8.46 -15.45
C ASP A 256 -7.77 9.62 -14.41
N LEU A 257 -6.57 10.18 -14.24
CA LEU A 257 -6.27 11.23 -13.24
C LEU A 257 -7.22 12.44 -13.36
N GLY A 258 -7.78 12.85 -12.23
CA GLY A 258 -8.67 14.00 -12.08
C GLY A 258 -10.08 13.82 -12.65
N SER A 259 -10.42 12.63 -13.17
CA SER A 259 -11.73 12.37 -13.80
C SER A 259 -12.73 11.63 -12.91
N VAL A 260 -12.25 11.02 -11.82
CA VAL A 260 -13.07 10.25 -10.90
C VAL A 260 -13.81 11.18 -9.93
N LYS A 261 -15.11 10.93 -9.76
CA LYS A 261 -15.98 11.65 -8.81
C LYS A 261 -16.08 10.88 -7.51
N ALA A 262 -16.30 11.59 -6.41
CA ALA A 262 -16.44 10.97 -5.10
C ALA A 262 -17.69 10.08 -5.06
N THR A 263 -17.52 8.86 -4.58
CA THR A 263 -18.63 7.93 -4.32
C THR A 263 -19.30 8.33 -3.00
N PRO A 264 -20.60 8.67 -3.00
CA PRO A 264 -21.28 9.05 -1.77
C PRO A 264 -21.48 7.84 -0.86
N ALA A 265 -21.71 8.10 0.43
CA ALA A 265 -22.13 7.08 1.37
C ALA A 265 -23.44 6.40 0.88
N PRO A 266 -23.60 5.07 1.05
CA PRO A 266 -24.84 4.39 0.71
C PRO A 266 -26.04 4.92 1.50
N ALA A 267 -27.24 4.82 0.94
CA ALA A 267 -28.45 5.22 1.65
C ALA A 267 -28.67 4.34 2.90
N ALA A 268 -29.18 4.90 4.00
CA ALA A 268 -29.42 4.15 5.24
C ALA A 268 -30.32 2.91 5.05
N SER A 269 -31.24 2.95 4.06
CA SER A 269 -32.08 1.80 3.68
C SER A 269 -31.30 0.64 3.06
N GLU A 270 -30.10 0.90 2.51
CA GLU A 270 -29.23 -0.10 1.90
C GLU A 270 -28.15 -0.64 2.86
N VAL A 271 -28.11 -0.13 4.11
CA VAL A 271 -27.05 -0.38 5.08
C VAL A 271 -27.56 -1.18 6.28
N PHE A 272 -26.83 -2.23 6.68
CA PHE A 272 -26.98 -2.90 7.98
C PHE A 272 -25.70 -2.73 8.81
N SER A 273 -25.79 -2.95 10.12
CA SER A 273 -24.66 -2.78 11.03
C SER A 273 -23.95 -4.09 11.33
N LEU A 274 -22.68 -4.02 11.71
CA LEU A 274 -21.96 -5.19 12.25
C LEU A 274 -22.64 -5.75 13.50
N THR A 275 -23.27 -4.90 14.31
CA THR A 275 -24.04 -5.32 15.50
C THR A 275 -25.18 -6.27 15.14
N ASP A 276 -25.85 -6.04 14.00
CA ASP A 276 -26.89 -6.94 13.50
C ASP A 276 -26.35 -8.33 13.17
N LEU A 277 -25.06 -8.43 12.80
CA LEU A 277 -24.38 -9.68 12.48
C LEU A 277 -23.91 -10.43 13.74
N MET A 278 -23.45 -9.71 14.78
CA MET A 278 -23.00 -10.31 16.04
C MET A 278 -24.12 -10.82 16.96
N GLN A 279 -25.37 -10.46 16.69
CA GLN A 279 -26.53 -10.91 17.47
C GLN A 279 -27.13 -12.24 16.99
N GLN A 280 -26.48 -12.94 16.07
CA GLN A 280 -26.78 -14.34 15.73
C GLN A 280 -26.18 -15.30 16.75
#